data_AF-A0A3C1SI39-F1
#
_entry.id   AF-A0A3C1SI39-F1
#
_cell.length_a   1.000
_cell.length_b   1.000
_cell.length_c   1.000
_cell.angle_alpha   90.00
_cell.angle_beta   90.00
_cell.angle_gamma   90.00
#
_symmetry.space_group_name_H-M   'P 1'
#
loop_
_entity.id
_entity.type
_entity.pdbx_description
1 polymer ?
#
loop_
_entity_poly.entity_id
_entity_poly.type
_entity_poly.pdbx_seq_one_letter_code
_entity_poly.pdbx_strand_id
1 'polypeptide(L)'
;MADGQALFLSKAFSWAPGIESSQDWMAWTKGKKQIENTSQAPALAFTSPLFRRRLSQLSKMTVQVVHDLVEAIPEAKDCPQVFASFRGELAREGDINTQLIQDKEILPASFSLSVFNTPIALASIALHLTKGYSVVFPAKQNFSAAFSAACAPLLCGDEEHILFTYADEQVGDCYEK
;
A
#
# COMPACT_ATOMS: atom_id res chain seq x y z
N MET A 1 31.20 -2.67 -9.51
CA MET A 1 29.86 -3.23 -9.80
C MET A 1 30.08 -4.39 -10.75
N ALA A 2 30.22 -5.59 -10.19
CA ALA A 2 30.45 -6.83 -10.93
C ALA A 2 29.09 -7.37 -11.40
N ASP A 3 29.03 -7.81 -12.66
CA ASP A 3 27.88 -8.36 -13.41
C ASP A 3 26.50 -7.75 -13.11
N GLY A 4 25.98 -7.01 -14.10
CA GLY A 4 24.70 -6.30 -14.01
C GLY A 4 23.54 -7.23 -13.67
N GLN A 5 23.21 -7.30 -12.38
CA GLN A 5 21.96 -7.91 -11.91
C GLN A 5 20.79 -7.16 -12.55
N ALA A 6 20.00 -7.88 -13.33
CA ALA A 6 18.75 -7.39 -13.88
C ALA A 6 17.60 -7.70 -12.91
N LEU A 7 16.76 -6.71 -12.65
CA LEU A 7 15.51 -6.89 -11.92
C LEU A 7 14.38 -7.07 -12.93
N PHE A 8 13.50 -8.04 -12.69
CA PHE A 8 12.36 -8.33 -13.54
C PHE A 8 11.06 -8.07 -12.78
N LEU A 9 10.11 -7.44 -13.46
CA LEU A 9 8.75 -7.26 -12.96
C LEU A 9 7.85 -8.30 -13.61
N SER A 10 7.46 -9.33 -12.86
CA SER A 10 6.62 -10.43 -13.38
C SER A 10 5.22 -9.94 -13.77
N LYS A 11 4.60 -9.12 -12.91
CA LYS A 11 3.29 -8.51 -13.15
C LYS A 11 3.06 -7.33 -12.20
N ALA A 12 2.23 -6.38 -12.61
CA ALA A 12 1.79 -5.27 -11.77
C ALA A 12 0.27 -5.12 -11.82
N PHE A 13 -0.29 -4.74 -10.67
CA PHE A 13 -1.69 -4.39 -10.48
C PHE A 13 -1.75 -3.01 -9.83
N SER A 14 -2.78 -2.25 -10.19
CA SER A 14 -2.90 -0.86 -9.77
C SER A 14 -4.35 -0.49 -9.62
N TRP A 15 -4.65 0.27 -8.57
CA TRP A 15 -5.97 0.78 -8.27
C TRP A 15 -5.85 2.22 -7.78
N ALA A 16 -6.70 3.11 -8.26
CA ALA A 16 -6.87 4.46 -7.71
C ALA A 16 -8.33 4.92 -7.89
N PRO A 17 -8.81 5.89 -7.10
CA PRO A 17 -10.16 6.45 -7.29
C PRO A 17 -10.38 6.93 -8.73
N GLY A 18 -11.47 6.47 -9.34
CA GLY A 18 -11.78 6.72 -10.75
C GLY A 18 -10.87 6.03 -11.77
N ILE A 19 -9.82 5.29 -11.40
CA ILE A 19 -8.89 4.60 -12.32
C ILE A 19 -8.83 3.10 -11.99
N GLU A 20 -9.66 2.31 -12.66
CA GLU A 20 -9.82 0.88 -12.32
C GLU A 20 -9.41 -0.06 -13.45
N SER A 21 -9.67 0.32 -14.71
CA SER A 21 -9.35 -0.54 -15.86
C SER A 21 -7.99 -0.21 -16.48
N SER A 22 -7.43 -1.15 -17.25
CA SER A 22 -6.23 -0.90 -18.05
C SER A 22 -6.41 0.28 -19.02
N GLN A 23 -7.63 0.49 -19.52
CA GLN A 23 -7.95 1.63 -20.39
C GLN A 23 -7.90 2.96 -19.61
N ASP A 24 -8.36 2.97 -18.36
CA ASP A 24 -8.29 4.15 -17.49
C ASP A 24 -6.84 4.52 -17.17
N TRP A 25 -6.01 3.53 -16.82
CA TRP A 25 -4.58 3.74 -16.58
C TRP A 25 -3.86 4.27 -17.83
N MET A 26 -4.19 3.74 -19.01
CA MET A 26 -3.66 4.26 -20.29
C MET A 26 -4.17 5.67 -20.63
N ALA A 27 -5.39 6.03 -20.19
CA ALA A 27 -5.91 7.39 -20.35
C ALA A 27 -5.22 8.35 -19.37
N TRP A 28 -5.02 7.94 -18.12
CA TRP A 28 -4.33 8.70 -17.08
C TRP A 28 -2.88 9.00 -17.46
N THR A 29 -2.12 8.01 -17.94
CA THR A 29 -0.73 8.23 -18.42
C THR A 29 -0.63 9.23 -19.59
N LYS A 30 -1.72 9.41 -20.35
CA LYS A 30 -1.83 10.38 -21.45
C LYS A 30 -2.45 11.71 -21.01
N GLY A 31 -2.70 11.90 -19.72
CA GLY A 31 -3.35 13.10 -19.15
C GLY A 31 -4.83 13.26 -19.51
N LYS A 32 -5.48 12.20 -20.02
CA LYS A 32 -6.91 12.22 -20.42
C LYS A 32 -7.87 11.87 -19.30
N LYS A 33 -7.34 11.37 -18.18
CA LYS A 33 -8.08 11.04 -16.97
C LYS A 33 -7.24 11.46 -15.76
N GLN A 34 -7.89 11.82 -14.66
CA GLN A 34 -7.23 12.16 -13.41
C GLN A 34 -7.68 11.18 -12.33
N ILE A 35 -6.80 10.92 -11.37
CA ILE A 35 -7.18 10.22 -10.15
C ILE A 35 -8.12 11.15 -9.40
N GLU A 36 -9.29 10.64 -9.00
CA GLU A 36 -10.30 11.45 -8.35
C GLU A 36 -9.94 11.72 -6.88
N ASN A 37 -10.15 12.97 -6.43
CA ASN A 37 -10.04 13.31 -5.00
C ASN A 37 -11.35 12.96 -4.27
N THR A 38 -11.60 11.67 -4.10
CA THR A 38 -12.80 11.16 -3.41
C THR A 38 -12.40 10.11 -2.38
N SER A 39 -13.31 9.80 -1.46
CA SER A 39 -13.15 8.68 -0.52
C SER A 39 -13.52 7.32 -1.14
N GLN A 40 -13.60 7.21 -2.47
CA GLN A 40 -13.89 5.95 -3.14
C GLN A 40 -12.83 4.92 -2.77
N ALA A 41 -13.23 3.71 -2.42
CA ALA A 41 -12.31 2.63 -2.08
C ALA A 41 -12.82 1.32 -2.70
N PRO A 42 -11.92 0.34 -2.96
CA PRO A 42 -12.35 -0.95 -3.48
C PRO A 42 -13.27 -1.67 -2.48
N ALA A 43 -14.22 -2.44 -3.01
CA ALA A 43 -15.29 -3.06 -2.22
C ALA A 43 -14.79 -4.18 -1.29
N LEU A 44 -13.66 -4.82 -1.63
CA LEU A 44 -13.08 -5.97 -0.91
C LEU A 44 -14.11 -7.09 -0.65
N ALA A 45 -14.83 -7.50 -1.70
CA ALA A 45 -15.92 -8.48 -1.60
C ALA A 45 -15.47 -9.85 -1.05
N PHE A 46 -14.19 -10.18 -1.21
CA PHE A 46 -13.54 -11.39 -0.70
C PHE A 46 -13.24 -11.37 0.81
N THR A 47 -13.43 -10.24 1.50
CA THR A 47 -13.22 -10.11 2.95
C THR A 47 -14.54 -10.13 3.72
N SER A 48 -14.48 -10.34 5.04
CA SER A 48 -15.68 -10.21 5.88
C SER A 48 -16.13 -8.73 5.98
N PRO A 49 -17.45 -8.45 6.06
CA PRO A 49 -17.94 -7.08 6.24
C PRO A 49 -17.35 -6.36 7.46
N LEU A 50 -17.15 -7.09 8.57
CA LEU A 50 -16.58 -6.53 9.80
C LEU A 50 -15.12 -6.12 9.64
N PHE A 51 -14.34 -6.88 8.86
CA PHE A 51 -12.96 -6.55 8.54
C PHE A 51 -12.93 -5.24 7.77
N ARG A 52 -13.50 -5.21 6.55
CA ARG A 52 -13.41 -4.05 5.65
C ARG A 52 -14.02 -2.75 6.18
N ARG A 53 -14.94 -2.80 7.15
CA ARG A 53 -15.50 -1.61 7.82
C ARG A 53 -14.47 -0.83 8.63
N ARG A 54 -13.39 -1.47 9.08
CA ARG A 54 -12.36 -0.84 9.94
C ARG A 54 -11.19 -0.24 9.13
N LEU A 55 -11.07 -0.56 7.85
CA LEU A 55 -9.96 -0.15 6.99
C LEU A 55 -10.13 1.30 6.49
N SER A 56 -9.02 2.03 6.40
CA SER A 56 -8.90 3.30 5.68
C SER A 56 -9.00 3.09 4.17
N GLN A 57 -9.06 4.19 3.40
CA GLN A 57 -8.98 4.11 1.95
C GLN A 57 -7.64 3.51 1.52
N LEU A 58 -6.51 4.02 2.03
CA LEU A 58 -5.17 3.47 1.78
C LEU A 58 -5.08 1.95 2.02
N SER A 59 -5.54 1.50 3.18
CA SER A 59 -5.53 0.07 3.53
C SER A 59 -6.41 -0.75 2.57
N LYS A 60 -7.57 -0.23 2.14
CA LYS A 60 -8.41 -0.93 1.17
C LYS A 60 -7.75 -1.03 -0.21
N MET A 61 -7.15 0.05 -0.70
CA MET A 61 -6.41 0.05 -1.97
C MET A 61 -5.29 -0.99 -1.94
N THR A 62 -4.53 -1.00 -0.85
CA THR A 62 -3.42 -1.94 -0.63
C THR A 62 -3.91 -3.38 -0.63
N VAL A 63 -4.95 -3.71 0.15
CA VAL A 63 -5.51 -5.07 0.20
C VAL A 63 -6.02 -5.52 -1.17
N GLN A 64 -6.64 -4.63 -1.95
CA GLN A 64 -7.14 -4.95 -3.29
C GLN A 64 -6.01 -5.28 -4.27
N VAL A 65 -4.96 -4.45 -4.37
CA VAL A 65 -3.90 -4.69 -5.35
C VAL A 65 -3.05 -5.91 -5.00
N VAL A 66 -2.85 -6.19 -3.71
CA VAL A 66 -2.18 -7.42 -3.25
C VAL A 66 -3.05 -8.64 -3.54
N HIS A 67 -4.37 -8.55 -3.34
CA HIS A 67 -5.31 -9.60 -3.71
C HIS A 67 -5.23 -9.92 -5.20
N ASP A 68 -5.30 -8.90 -6.06
CA ASP A 68 -5.31 -9.10 -7.52
C ASP A 68 -4.00 -9.70 -8.02
N LEU A 69 -2.87 -9.34 -7.40
CA LEU A 69 -1.57 -9.96 -7.67
C LEU A 69 -1.56 -11.44 -7.28
N VAL A 70 -2.03 -11.76 -6.07
CA VAL A 70 -2.05 -13.11 -5.53
C VAL A 70 -3.02 -14.03 -6.29
N GLU A 71 -4.17 -13.52 -6.74
CA GLU A 71 -5.09 -14.27 -7.59
C GLU A 71 -4.47 -14.59 -8.96
N ALA A 72 -3.68 -13.67 -9.51
CA ALA A 72 -3.02 -13.86 -10.79
C ALA A 72 -1.74 -14.69 -10.72
N ILE A 73 -1.07 -14.69 -9.57
CA ILE A 73 0.19 -15.40 -9.30
C ILE A 73 0.07 -16.00 -7.89
N PRO A 74 -0.54 -17.19 -7.74
CA PRO A 74 -0.74 -17.82 -6.43
C PRO A 74 0.55 -18.01 -5.62
N GLU A 75 1.68 -18.24 -6.30
CA GLU A 75 3.01 -18.39 -5.70
C GLU A 75 3.50 -17.11 -5.00
N ALA A 76 2.92 -15.94 -5.33
CA ALA A 76 3.22 -14.69 -4.65
C ALA A 76 2.87 -14.73 -3.15
N LYS A 77 2.02 -15.67 -2.72
CA LYS A 77 1.73 -15.89 -1.29
C LYS A 77 2.95 -16.33 -0.48
N ASP A 78 3.91 -16.97 -1.14
CA ASP A 78 5.14 -17.48 -0.54
C ASP A 78 6.31 -16.50 -0.66
N CYS A 79 6.07 -15.28 -1.15
CA CYS A 79 7.08 -14.22 -1.24
C CYS A 79 7.09 -13.36 0.03
N PRO A 80 8.28 -12.96 0.54
CA PRO A 80 8.37 -11.84 1.47
C PRO A 80 7.80 -10.58 0.85
N GLN A 81 7.18 -9.75 1.69
CA GLN A 81 6.52 -8.54 1.26
C GLN A 81 7.40 -7.33 1.56
N VAL A 82 7.41 -6.36 0.65
CA VAL A 82 7.98 -5.04 0.90
C VAL A 82 6.96 -3.98 0.56
N PHE A 83 6.61 -3.17 1.54
CA PHE A 83 5.67 -2.07 1.39
C PHE A 83 6.39 -0.73 1.43
N ALA A 84 6.10 0.15 0.49
CA ALA A 84 6.58 1.52 0.48
C ALA A 84 5.42 2.50 0.48
N SER A 85 5.59 3.61 1.18
CA SER A 85 4.62 4.70 1.21
C SER A 85 5.37 5.98 1.54
N PHE A 86 4.87 7.13 1.09
CA PHE A 86 5.44 8.41 1.51
C PHE A 86 4.76 8.97 2.74
N ARG A 87 3.56 8.50 3.06
CA ARG A 87 2.69 9.12 4.06
C ARG A 87 2.12 8.14 5.08
N GLY A 88 2.04 6.86 4.74
CA GLY A 88 1.38 5.86 5.57
C GLY A 88 -0.08 6.22 5.83
N GLU A 89 -0.59 5.82 6.99
CA GLU A 89 -1.96 6.08 7.46
C GLU A 89 -2.15 7.54 7.94
N LEU A 90 -1.72 8.52 7.13
CA LEU A 90 -1.69 9.95 7.50
C LEU A 90 -3.06 10.48 7.92
N ALA A 91 -4.15 10.09 7.24
CA ALA A 91 -5.49 10.52 7.64
C ALA A 91 -5.86 9.97 9.03
N ARG A 92 -5.53 8.70 9.30
CA ARG A 92 -5.80 8.08 10.60
C ARG A 92 -4.96 8.68 11.73
N GLU A 93 -3.69 8.98 11.47
CA GLU A 93 -2.84 9.68 12.43
C GLU A 93 -3.41 11.07 12.76
N GLY A 94 -3.95 11.77 11.75
CA GLY A 94 -4.66 13.04 11.94
C GLY A 94 -5.90 12.93 12.83
N ASP A 95 -6.72 11.90 12.62
CA ASP A 95 -7.91 11.62 13.45
C ASP A 95 -7.50 11.33 14.91
N ILE A 96 -6.47 10.50 15.12
CA ILE A 96 -5.97 10.17 16.46
C ILE A 96 -5.43 11.40 17.17
N ASN A 97 -4.65 12.23 16.47
CA ASN A 97 -4.12 13.45 17.06
C ASN A 97 -5.24 14.42 17.44
N THR A 98 -6.29 14.52 16.61
CA THR A 98 -7.47 15.33 16.90
C THR A 98 -8.20 14.83 18.14
N GLN A 99 -8.45 13.51 18.25
CA GLN A 99 -9.06 12.89 19.42
C GLN A 99 -8.20 13.08 20.68
N LEU A 100 -6.88 12.91 20.58
CA LEU A 100 -5.99 13.14 21.71
C LEU A 100 -6.08 14.59 22.22
N ILE A 101 -6.15 15.57 21.32
CA ILE A 101 -6.26 16.99 21.69
C ILE A 101 -7.62 17.30 22.33
N GLN A 102 -8.71 16.76 21.78
CA GLN A 102 -10.08 17.05 22.20
C GLN A 102 -10.49 16.28 23.46
N ASP A 103 -10.26 14.96 23.44
CA ASP A 103 -10.80 14.01 24.41
C ASP A 103 -9.75 13.56 25.45
N LYS A 104 -8.46 13.87 25.22
CA LYS A 104 -7.33 13.45 26.06
C LYS A 104 -7.19 11.94 26.23
N GLU A 105 -7.79 11.17 25.33
CA GLU A 105 -7.74 9.72 25.31
C GLU A 105 -7.42 9.21 23.90
N ILE A 106 -6.81 8.03 23.83
CA ILE A 106 -6.57 7.30 22.58
C ILE A 106 -7.09 5.89 22.77
N LEU A 107 -7.96 5.45 21.86
CA LEU A 107 -8.41 4.06 21.82
C LEU A 107 -7.28 3.16 21.26
N PRO A 108 -6.83 2.12 21.98
CA PRO A 108 -5.75 1.24 21.51
C PRO A 108 -6.03 0.60 20.14
N ALA A 109 -7.29 0.26 19.88
CA ALA A 109 -7.71 -0.31 18.60
C ALA A 109 -7.54 0.69 17.45
N SER A 110 -7.85 1.98 17.65
CA SER A 110 -7.65 3.01 16.64
C SER A 110 -6.15 3.24 16.37
N PHE A 111 -5.33 3.29 17.42
CA PHE A 111 -3.88 3.44 17.30
C PHE A 111 -3.22 2.28 16.53
N SER A 112 -3.67 1.05 16.75
CA SER A 112 -3.14 -0.11 16.01
C SER A 112 -3.38 -0.05 14.49
N LEU A 113 -4.33 0.78 14.04
CA LEU A 113 -4.68 0.98 12.63
C LEU A 113 -4.10 2.27 12.05
N SER A 114 -3.23 2.98 12.77
CA SER A 114 -2.59 4.22 12.29
C SER A 114 -1.10 4.07 12.07
N VAL A 115 -0.52 2.90 12.35
CA VAL A 115 0.92 2.71 12.21
C VAL A 115 1.28 2.55 10.73
N PHE A 116 2.49 2.95 10.37
CA PHE A 116 2.93 2.99 8.97
C PHE A 116 2.81 1.65 8.22
N ASN A 117 2.97 0.52 8.93
CA ASN A 117 2.86 -0.82 8.36
C ASN A 117 1.42 -1.36 8.27
N THR A 118 0.42 -0.63 8.78
CA THR A 118 -0.99 -1.09 8.79
C THR A 118 -1.48 -1.56 7.41
N PRO A 119 -1.25 -0.86 6.28
CA PRO A 119 -1.79 -1.26 4.99
C PRO A 119 -1.34 -2.66 4.56
N ILE A 120 -0.03 -2.94 4.62
CA ILE A 120 0.51 -4.25 4.25
C ILE A 120 0.15 -5.32 5.27
N ALA A 121 0.17 -4.99 6.56
CA ALA A 121 -0.21 -5.94 7.62
C ALA A 121 -1.65 -6.43 7.44
N LEU A 122 -2.58 -5.53 7.09
CA LEU A 122 -3.97 -5.87 6.82
C LEU A 122 -4.11 -6.70 5.53
N ALA A 123 -3.31 -6.44 4.50
CA ALA A 123 -3.25 -7.30 3.32
C ALA A 123 -2.75 -8.71 3.67
N SER A 124 -1.68 -8.82 4.47
CA SER A 124 -1.16 -10.12 4.92
C SER A 124 -2.23 -10.90 5.70
N ILE A 125 -2.95 -10.23 6.61
CA ILE A 125 -4.04 -10.85 7.38
C ILE A 125 -5.19 -11.29 6.47
N ALA A 126 -5.64 -10.42 5.56
CA ALA A 126 -6.78 -10.69 4.69
C ALA A 126 -6.54 -11.85 3.73
N LEU A 127 -5.30 -12.04 3.28
CA LEU A 127 -4.92 -13.00 2.24
C LEU A 127 -4.13 -14.20 2.79
N HIS A 128 -3.98 -14.27 4.12
CA HIS A 128 -3.22 -15.30 4.82
C HIS A 128 -1.76 -15.42 4.34
N LEU A 129 -1.11 -14.30 4.10
CA LEU A 129 0.31 -14.25 3.73
C LEU A 129 1.15 -14.50 4.99
N THR A 130 1.93 -15.57 5.00
CA THR A 130 2.67 -16.02 6.20
C THR A 130 4.14 -15.61 6.21
N LYS A 131 4.66 -15.15 5.07
CA LYS A 131 6.01 -14.58 4.98
C LYS A 131 6.04 -13.19 5.62
N GLY A 132 7.21 -12.82 6.13
CA GLY A 132 7.43 -11.51 6.75
C GLY A 132 7.23 -10.36 5.76
N TYR A 133 6.92 -9.18 6.31
CA TYR A 133 6.91 -7.93 5.55
C TYR A 133 7.93 -6.94 6.12
N SER A 134 8.53 -6.15 5.22
CA SER A 134 9.31 -4.96 5.57
C SER A 134 8.61 -3.70 5.05
N VAL A 135 8.85 -2.57 5.71
CA VAL A 135 8.27 -1.28 5.30
C VAL A 135 9.36 -0.24 5.04
N VAL A 136 9.18 0.54 3.97
CA VAL A 136 10.15 1.53 3.51
C VAL A 136 9.50 2.91 3.51
N PHE A 137 10.07 3.82 4.29
CA PHE A 137 9.76 5.24 4.29
C PHE A 137 10.90 6.01 3.62
N PRO A 138 10.73 6.49 2.37
CA PRO A 138 11.81 7.13 1.64
C PRO A 138 11.90 8.62 1.96
N ALA A 139 13.14 9.09 2.18
CA ALA A 139 13.39 10.52 2.34
C ALA A 139 12.97 11.31 1.09
N LYS A 140 12.39 12.49 1.31
CA LYS A 140 11.99 13.44 0.25
C LYS A 140 11.02 12.85 -0.79
N GLN A 141 10.19 11.88 -0.40
CA GLN A 141 9.21 11.27 -1.31
C GLN A 141 9.86 10.67 -2.57
N ASN A 142 11.06 10.09 -2.42
CA ASN A 142 11.80 9.54 -3.55
C ASN A 142 11.41 8.08 -3.79
N PHE A 143 10.51 7.85 -4.75
CA PHE A 143 10.08 6.52 -5.14
C PHE A 143 11.24 5.63 -5.60
N SER A 144 12.16 6.17 -6.40
CA SER A 144 13.29 5.40 -6.93
C SER A 144 14.21 4.88 -5.82
N ALA A 145 14.45 5.69 -4.79
CA ALA A 145 15.18 5.26 -3.60
C ALA A 145 14.41 4.19 -2.82
N ALA A 146 13.10 4.37 -2.66
CA ALA A 146 12.24 3.39 -1.99
C ALA A 146 12.26 2.03 -2.70
N PHE A 147 12.11 2.05 -4.02
CA PHE A 147 12.15 0.87 -4.87
C PHE A 147 13.51 0.18 -4.82
N SER A 148 14.60 0.94 -4.89
CA SER A 148 15.96 0.39 -4.78
C SER A 148 16.18 -0.30 -3.43
N ALA A 149 15.72 0.30 -2.34
CA ALA A 149 15.77 -0.30 -1.01
C ALA A 149 14.88 -1.56 -0.93
N ALA A 150 13.72 -1.55 -1.56
CA ALA A 150 12.83 -2.71 -1.61
C ALA A 150 13.45 -3.91 -2.34
N CYS A 151 14.28 -3.64 -3.36
CA CYS A 151 14.99 -4.69 -4.09
C CYS A 151 16.23 -5.23 -3.36
N ALA A 152 16.60 -4.71 -2.18
CA ALA A 152 17.80 -5.15 -1.47
C ALA A 152 17.87 -6.68 -1.25
N PRO A 153 16.80 -7.37 -0.80
CA PRO A 153 16.82 -8.83 -0.62
C PRO A 153 17.09 -9.61 -1.93
N LEU A 154 16.61 -9.09 -3.06
CA LEU A 154 16.87 -9.68 -4.38
C LEU A 154 18.33 -9.50 -4.80
N LEU A 155 18.85 -8.29 -4.59
CA LEU A 155 20.21 -7.92 -5.02
C LEU A 155 21.30 -8.59 -4.19
N CYS A 156 21.06 -8.83 -2.89
CA CYS A 156 21.98 -9.62 -2.06
C CYS A 156 21.82 -11.14 -2.22
N GLY A 157 20.79 -11.60 -2.94
CA GLY A 157 20.53 -13.02 -3.18
C GLY A 157 19.87 -13.76 -2.02
N ASP A 158 19.37 -13.04 -1.01
CA ASP A 158 18.62 -13.63 0.11
C ASP A 158 17.25 -14.14 -0.33
N GLU A 159 16.65 -13.49 -1.34
CA GLU A 159 15.35 -13.84 -1.90
C GLU A 159 15.41 -13.88 -3.42
N GLU A 160 14.71 -14.84 -4.04
CA GLU A 160 14.56 -14.90 -5.50
C GLU A 160 13.41 -14.02 -5.98
N HIS A 161 12.37 -13.88 -5.15
CA HIS A 161 11.15 -13.15 -5.45
C HIS A 161 10.68 -12.36 -4.24
N ILE A 162 10.15 -11.15 -4.46
CA ILE A 162 9.48 -10.36 -3.45
C ILE A 162 8.13 -9.87 -3.97
N LEU A 163 7.19 -9.68 -3.07
CA LEU A 163 5.97 -8.94 -3.33
C LEU A 163 6.20 -7.48 -2.96
N PHE A 164 6.35 -6.60 -3.95
CA PHE A 164 6.49 -5.15 -3.72
C PHE A 164 5.13 -4.46 -3.84
N THR A 165 4.78 -3.61 -2.88
CA THR A 165 3.59 -2.76 -2.92
C THR A 165 3.94 -1.33 -2.58
N TYR A 166 3.48 -0.39 -3.38
CA TYR A 166 3.49 1.03 -3.06
C TYR A 166 2.07 1.54 -2.95
N ALA A 167 1.79 2.32 -1.90
CA ALA A 167 0.51 2.99 -1.78
C ALA A 167 0.64 4.32 -1.02
N ASP A 168 -0.11 5.31 -1.48
CA ASP A 168 -0.39 6.55 -0.77
C ASP A 168 -1.85 6.92 -1.05
N GLU A 169 -2.46 7.65 -0.13
CA GLU A 169 -3.75 8.31 -0.33
C GLU A 169 -3.55 9.80 -0.53
N GLN A 170 -4.56 10.46 -1.08
CA GLN A 170 -4.51 11.91 -1.25
C GLN A 170 -4.48 12.59 0.11
N VAL A 171 -3.65 13.60 0.23
CA VAL A 171 -3.52 14.39 1.46
C VAL A 171 -4.75 15.27 1.59
N GLY A 172 -5.38 15.26 2.76
CA GLY A 172 -6.50 16.15 3.04
C GLY A 172 -6.03 17.62 3.17
N ASP A 173 -6.94 18.54 2.87
CA ASP A 173 -6.71 19.99 2.85
C ASP A 173 -6.05 20.55 4.12
N CYS A 174 -6.23 19.90 5.28
CA CYS A 174 -5.64 20.31 6.56
C CYS A 174 -4.10 20.27 6.61
N TYR A 175 -3.46 19.62 5.63
CA TYR A 175 -2.00 19.56 5.49
C TYR A 175 -1.47 20.36 4.29
N GLU A 176 -2.35 20.96 3.47
CA GLU A 176 -1.94 21.89 2.41
C GLU A 176 -1.80 23.30 3.02
N LYS A 177 -0.55 23.76 3.20
CA LYS A 177 -0.22 25.13 3.61
C LYS A 177 0.59 25.83 2.52
#